data_AF-A0A925QAV8-F1
#
_entry.id   AF-A0A925QAV8-F1
#
_cell.length_a   1.000
_cell.length_b   1.000
_cell.length_c   1.000
_cell.angle_alpha   90.00
_cell.angle_beta   90.00
_cell.angle_gamma   90.00
#
_symmetry.space_group_name_H-M   'P 1'
#
loop_
_entity.id
_entity.type
_entity.pdbx_description
1 polymer ?
#
loop_
_entity_poly.entity_id
_entity_poly.type
_entity_poly.pdbx_seq_one_letter_code
_entity_poly.pdbx_strand_id
1 'polypeptide(L)'
;MRLTNKFLMLAATLLLAMMASDSSSRAFVSPVLPNPVLVYTGVNEYFTQGGKNYTRYRFTVENFASYPNELFAAAPALPPCGTNTKSSRTWVDILDQRGKRLYGFCAFGKPADLNKIWFALPEDEIPPSWVYIELNDRQTSTKYKSNLAETTQ
;
A
#
# COMPACT_ATOMS: atom_id res chain seq x y z
N MET A 1 1.26 48.72 -79.16
CA MET A 1 0.98 47.27 -79.29
C MET A 1 2.08 46.52 -78.54
N ARG A 2 1.69 45.64 -77.62
CA ARG A 2 2.50 44.98 -76.58
C ARG A 2 3.69 44.19 -77.13
N LEU A 3 4.83 44.21 -76.41
CA LEU A 3 5.67 43.03 -76.09
C LEU A 3 6.90 43.44 -75.28
N THR A 4 7.11 42.77 -74.13
CA THR A 4 8.35 42.50 -73.37
C THR A 4 7.97 42.35 -71.88
N ASN A 5 8.56 41.50 -71.05
CA ASN A 5 9.31 40.27 -71.20
C ASN A 5 9.20 39.54 -69.84
N LYS A 6 9.03 38.22 -69.85
CA LYS A 6 8.99 37.38 -68.64
C LYS A 6 10.41 37.14 -68.10
N PHE A 7 10.68 37.43 -66.84
CA PHE A 7 11.75 36.87 -65.96
C PHE A 7 11.43 37.38 -64.54
N LEU A 8 11.60 36.72 -63.40
CA LEU A 8 11.93 35.37 -62.98
C LEU A 8 11.76 35.39 -61.44
N MET A 9 11.22 34.30 -60.88
CA MET A 9 11.39 33.77 -59.52
C MET A 9 11.69 34.70 -58.31
N LEU A 10 10.91 34.55 -57.24
CA LEU A 10 11.45 34.14 -55.93
C LEU A 10 10.33 33.60 -55.03
N ALA A 11 10.27 32.27 -54.91
CA ALA A 11 9.47 31.57 -53.91
C ALA A 11 10.32 31.44 -52.64
N ALA A 12 9.96 32.17 -51.58
CA ALA A 12 10.58 32.01 -50.27
C ALA A 12 9.96 30.78 -49.58
N THR A 13 10.70 29.68 -49.58
CA THR A 13 10.36 28.48 -48.81
C THR A 13 10.86 28.66 -47.38
N LEU A 14 9.94 28.82 -46.44
CA LEU A 14 10.23 28.88 -45.01
C LEU A 14 10.28 27.43 -44.48
N LEU A 15 11.48 26.84 -44.38
CA LEU A 15 11.67 25.57 -43.69
C LEU A 15 11.52 25.80 -42.17
N LEU A 16 10.40 25.33 -41.61
CA LEU A 16 10.20 25.22 -40.17
C LEU A 16 10.97 23.98 -39.67
N ALA A 17 12.09 24.19 -39.00
CA ALA A 17 12.84 23.12 -38.35
C ALA A 17 12.07 22.63 -37.11
N MET A 18 11.49 21.44 -37.18
CA MET A 18 10.92 20.77 -36.01
C MET A 18 12.06 20.21 -35.15
N MET A 19 12.36 20.90 -34.03
CA MET A 19 13.18 20.36 -32.96
C MET A 19 12.33 19.35 -32.18
N ALA A 20 12.36 18.08 -32.58
CA ALA A 20 11.83 16.99 -31.77
C ALA A 20 12.69 16.88 -30.51
N SER A 21 12.18 17.40 -29.39
CA SER A 21 12.79 17.21 -28.08
C SER A 21 12.57 15.75 -27.69
N ASP A 22 13.62 14.95 -27.81
CA ASP A 22 13.64 13.52 -27.51
C ASP A 22 13.48 13.33 -26.00
N SER A 23 12.24 13.40 -25.53
CA SER A 23 11.87 13.15 -24.14
C SER A 23 11.88 11.64 -23.94
N SER A 24 13.08 11.09 -23.73
CA SER A 24 13.26 9.71 -23.29
C SER A 24 12.58 9.52 -21.94
N SER A 25 11.31 9.13 -21.95
CA SER A 25 10.58 8.69 -20.77
C SER A 25 11.19 7.38 -20.28
N ARG A 26 12.11 7.47 -19.31
CA ARG A 26 12.49 6.29 -18.54
C ARG A 26 11.23 5.77 -17.85
N ALA A 27 10.77 4.59 -18.25
CA ALA A 27 9.76 3.87 -17.52
C ALA A 27 10.31 3.60 -16.11
N PHE A 28 9.70 4.22 -15.09
CA PHE A 28 9.98 3.86 -13.70
C PHE A 28 9.41 2.47 -13.49
N VAL A 29 10.28 1.45 -13.45
CA VAL A 29 9.90 0.13 -12.95
C VAL A 29 9.70 0.30 -11.44
N SER A 30 8.45 0.26 -11.00
CA SER A 30 8.16 0.20 -9.57
C SER A 30 8.85 -1.04 -8.98
N PRO A 31 9.68 -0.89 -7.93
CA PRO A 31 10.36 -2.04 -7.34
C PRO A 31 9.31 -3.04 -6.84
N VAL A 32 9.55 -4.32 -7.13
CA VAL A 32 8.72 -5.41 -6.60
C VAL A 32 8.95 -5.47 -5.09
N LEU A 33 7.90 -5.25 -4.31
CA LEU A 33 7.98 -5.29 -2.86
C LEU A 33 7.91 -6.74 -2.35
N PRO A 34 8.65 -7.09 -1.29
CA PRO A 34 8.60 -8.42 -0.71
C PRO A 34 7.27 -8.67 -0.01
N ASN A 35 6.90 -9.95 0.11
CA ASN A 35 5.83 -10.35 1.02
C ASN A 35 6.24 -10.08 2.48
N PRO A 36 5.30 -9.69 3.34
CA PRO A 36 5.59 -9.38 4.75
C PRO A 36 6.01 -10.64 5.51
N VAL A 37 6.97 -10.50 6.41
CA VAL A 37 7.38 -11.56 7.33
C VAL A 37 6.76 -11.28 8.68
N LEU A 38 5.63 -11.93 8.96
CA LEU A 38 4.86 -11.76 10.19
C LEU A 38 5.47 -12.60 11.31
N VAL A 39 5.70 -11.98 12.46
CA VAL A 39 6.29 -12.60 13.65
C VAL A 39 5.45 -12.29 14.87
N TYR A 40 5.08 -13.33 15.62
CA TYR A 40 4.45 -13.16 16.93
C TYR A 40 5.48 -12.68 17.94
N THR A 41 5.10 -11.68 18.74
CA THR A 41 6.03 -11.03 19.67
C THR A 41 6.17 -11.74 21.01
N GLY A 42 5.35 -12.76 21.29
CA GLY A 42 5.26 -13.37 22.62
C GLY A 42 4.56 -12.50 23.67
N VAL A 43 4.13 -11.29 23.31
CA VAL A 43 3.50 -10.34 24.23
C VAL A 43 1.99 -10.47 24.14
N ASN A 44 1.39 -10.99 25.21
CA ASN A 44 -0.04 -10.94 25.46
C ASN A 44 -0.37 -9.81 26.42
N GLU A 45 -1.38 -8.99 26.10
CA GLU A 45 -1.89 -7.96 27.00
C GLU A 45 -3.34 -8.23 27.37
N TYR A 46 -3.63 -8.21 28.66
CA TYR A 46 -4.98 -8.35 29.20
C TYR A 46 -5.61 -6.98 29.37
N PHE A 47 -6.87 -6.81 28.94
CA PHE A 47 -7.61 -5.58 29.16
C PHE A 47 -9.11 -5.82 29.30
N THR A 48 -9.79 -4.90 29.98
CA THR A 48 -11.25 -4.95 30.14
C THR A 48 -11.91 -3.85 29.32
N GLN A 49 -12.93 -4.21 28.53
CA GLN A 49 -13.74 -3.27 27.76
C GLN A 49 -15.21 -3.68 27.86
N GLY A 50 -16.08 -2.73 28.22
CA GLY A 50 -17.53 -2.99 28.33
C GLY A 50 -17.89 -4.10 29.33
N GLY A 51 -17.10 -4.26 30.40
CA GLY A 51 -17.31 -5.30 31.41
C GLY A 51 -16.86 -6.71 31.00
N LYS A 52 -16.19 -6.87 29.85
CA LYS A 52 -15.61 -8.14 29.39
C LYS A 52 -14.08 -8.06 29.36
N ASN A 53 -13.42 -9.17 29.68
CA ASN A 53 -11.98 -9.31 29.57
C ASN A 53 -11.57 -9.81 28.20
N TYR A 54 -10.42 -9.32 27.73
CA TYR A 54 -9.84 -9.63 26.44
C TYR A 54 -8.35 -9.89 26.57
N THR A 55 -7.85 -10.76 25.71
CA THR A 55 -6.42 -10.96 25.47
C THR A 55 -6.06 -10.39 24.10
N ARG A 56 -5.06 -9.50 24.07
CA ARG A 56 -4.48 -8.94 22.85
C ARG A 56 -3.21 -9.71 22.48
N TYR A 57 -3.16 -10.22 21.26
CA TYR A 57 -2.03 -10.94 20.69
C TYR A 57 -1.27 -10.00 19.75
N ARG A 58 0.01 -9.74 20.04
CA ARG A 58 0.82 -8.75 19.30
C ARG A 58 1.77 -9.39 18.29
N PHE A 59 1.87 -8.74 17.14
CA PHE A 59 2.70 -9.14 16.02
C PHE A 59 3.52 -7.96 15.51
N THR A 60 4.62 -8.31 14.85
CA THR A 60 5.48 -7.38 14.11
C THR A 60 5.71 -7.89 12.71
N VAL A 61 6.03 -7.00 11.77
CA VAL A 61 6.51 -7.38 10.43
C VAL A 61 8.01 -7.17 10.40
N GLU A 62 8.80 -8.24 10.34
CA GLU A 62 10.26 -8.16 10.44
C GLU A 62 10.87 -7.32 9.31
N ASN A 63 10.38 -7.49 8.08
CA ASN A 63 10.84 -6.76 6.90
C ASN A 63 10.05 -5.45 6.66
N PHE A 64 9.52 -4.81 7.71
CA PHE A 64 8.72 -3.57 7.56
C PHE A 64 9.47 -2.45 6.82
N ALA A 65 10.80 -2.39 6.97
CA ALA A 65 11.63 -1.35 6.36
C ALA A 65 11.69 -1.43 4.82
N SER A 66 11.29 -2.57 4.23
CA SER A 66 11.22 -2.76 2.78
C SER A 66 10.02 -2.06 2.14
N TYR A 67 9.06 -1.58 2.93
CA TYR A 67 7.88 -0.89 2.41
C TYR A 67 8.11 0.63 2.35
N PRO A 68 7.81 1.27 1.22
CA PRO A 68 7.97 2.72 1.08
C PRO A 68 6.90 3.49 1.88
N ASN A 69 7.22 4.71 2.31
CA ASN A 69 6.29 5.57 3.08
C ASN A 69 5.00 5.86 2.32
N GLU A 70 5.07 5.92 0.99
CA GLU A 70 3.97 6.20 0.07
C GLU A 70 2.84 5.16 0.18
N LEU A 71 3.14 3.92 0.60
CA LEU A 71 2.11 2.92 0.87
C LEU A 71 1.24 3.29 2.09
N PHE A 72 1.74 4.11 3.00
CA PHE A 72 1.07 4.49 4.25
C PHE A 72 0.63 5.95 4.27
N ALA A 73 0.85 6.68 3.18
CA ALA A 73 0.36 8.05 3.04
C ALA A 73 -1.17 8.10 3.11
N ALA A 74 -1.70 9.21 3.64
CA ALA A 74 -3.14 9.46 3.64
C ALA A 74 -3.68 9.48 2.20
N ALA A 75 -4.78 8.77 1.95
CA ALA A 75 -5.37 8.63 0.62
C ALA A 75 -6.82 9.14 0.60
N PRO A 76 -7.06 10.46 0.65
CA PRO A 76 -8.41 11.04 0.71
C PRO A 76 -9.24 10.83 -0.55
N ALA A 77 -8.62 10.42 -1.66
CA ALA A 77 -9.31 10.05 -2.90
C ALA A 77 -9.85 8.60 -2.90
N LEU A 78 -9.48 7.78 -1.92
CA LEU A 78 -9.99 6.41 -1.75
C LEU A 78 -11.13 6.39 -0.73
N PRO A 79 -12.04 5.38 -0.76
CA PRO A 79 -13.11 5.28 0.21
C PRO A 79 -12.62 5.39 1.68
N PRO A 80 -13.38 6.03 2.58
CA PRO A 80 -12.95 6.20 3.96
C PRO A 80 -12.91 4.88 4.72
N CYS A 81 -12.14 4.85 5.81
CA CYS A 81 -12.22 3.80 6.82
C CYS A 81 -13.15 4.24 7.95
N GLY A 82 -14.42 3.83 7.91
CA GLY A 82 -15.43 4.37 8.81
C GLY A 82 -15.56 5.89 8.62
N THR A 83 -15.35 6.65 9.68
CA THR A 83 -15.35 8.13 9.65
C THR A 83 -14.00 8.75 9.27
N ASN A 84 -12.94 7.94 9.13
CA ASN A 84 -11.62 8.44 8.74
C ASN A 84 -11.53 8.65 7.22
N THR A 85 -11.72 9.89 6.78
CA THR A 85 -11.60 10.32 5.37
C THR A 85 -10.15 10.46 4.89
N LYS A 86 -9.17 10.35 5.79
CA LYS A 86 -7.74 10.39 5.48
C LYS A 86 -7.05 9.08 5.86
N SER A 87 -7.76 7.96 5.69
CA SER A 87 -7.21 6.63 5.93
C SER A 87 -5.98 6.38 5.05
N SER A 88 -5.09 5.51 5.53
CA SER A 88 -3.91 5.06 4.79
C SER A 88 -4.29 4.50 3.43
N ARG A 89 -3.42 4.72 2.42
CA ARG A 89 -3.47 4.03 1.13
C ARG A 89 -3.48 2.51 1.30
N THR A 90 -2.67 1.99 2.23
CA THR A 90 -2.60 0.56 2.54
C THR A 90 -3.41 0.23 3.79
N TRP A 91 -4.28 -0.78 3.67
CA TRP A 91 -4.92 -1.40 4.82
C TRP A 91 -4.22 -2.71 5.16
N VAL A 92 -4.21 -3.06 6.45
CA VAL A 92 -3.62 -4.29 6.96
C VAL A 92 -4.72 -5.10 7.60
N ASP A 93 -5.03 -6.26 7.04
CA ASP A 93 -5.97 -7.20 7.63
C ASP A 93 -5.22 -8.37 8.27
N ILE A 94 -5.65 -8.78 9.46
CA ILE A 94 -5.19 -10.02 10.11
C ILE A 94 -6.27 -11.08 9.90
N LEU A 95 -5.86 -12.25 9.43
CA LEU A 95 -6.74 -13.37 9.14
C LEU A 95 -6.24 -14.63 9.83
N ASP A 96 -7.16 -15.52 10.23
CA ASP A 96 -6.80 -16.87 10.62
C ASP A 96 -6.35 -17.72 9.42
N GLN A 97 -5.80 -18.90 9.66
CA GLN A 97 -5.35 -19.82 8.61
C GLN A 97 -6.44 -20.23 7.59
N ARG A 98 -7.72 -20.04 7.92
CA ARG A 98 -8.88 -20.34 7.05
C ARG A 98 -9.35 -19.13 6.26
N GLY A 99 -8.71 -17.97 6.43
CA GLY A 99 -9.07 -16.71 5.77
C GLY A 99 -10.21 -15.96 6.46
N LYS A 100 -10.60 -16.31 7.69
CA LYS A 100 -11.52 -15.48 8.48
C LYS A 100 -10.77 -14.27 8.99
N ARG A 101 -11.26 -13.07 8.66
CA ARG A 101 -10.72 -11.81 9.17
C ARG A 101 -10.95 -11.70 10.69
N LEU A 102 -9.86 -11.46 11.42
CA LEU A 102 -9.86 -11.28 12.88
C LEU A 102 -9.88 -9.79 13.24
N TYR A 103 -9.08 -8.98 12.55
CA TYR A 103 -8.98 -7.55 12.78
C TYR A 103 -8.42 -6.84 11.56
N GLY A 104 -8.47 -5.50 11.53
CA GLY A 104 -7.75 -4.75 10.52
C GLY A 104 -7.45 -3.30 10.91
N PHE A 105 -6.36 -2.80 10.32
CA PHE A 105 -5.82 -1.46 10.52
C PHE A 105 -5.88 -0.68 9.21
N CYS A 106 -6.36 0.55 9.30
CA CYS A 106 -6.51 1.44 8.15
C CYS A 106 -5.88 2.82 8.37
N ALA A 107 -5.19 3.01 9.49
CA ALA A 107 -4.68 4.31 9.94
C ALA A 107 -3.18 4.28 10.26
N PHE A 108 -2.42 3.34 9.69
CA PHE A 108 -0.96 3.36 9.75
C PHE A 108 -0.43 4.49 8.88
N GLY A 109 0.51 5.28 9.41
CA GLY A 109 1.05 6.46 8.73
C GLY A 109 2.45 6.27 8.18
N LYS A 110 3.13 5.19 8.59
CA LYS A 110 4.49 4.85 8.16
C LYS A 110 4.77 3.35 8.27
N PRO A 111 5.78 2.82 7.57
CA PRO A 111 6.14 1.41 7.60
C PRO A 111 6.41 0.88 9.01
N ALA A 112 7.04 1.68 9.88
CA ALA A 112 7.33 1.30 11.26
C ALA A 112 6.08 1.06 12.14
N ASP A 113 4.88 1.49 11.69
CA ASP A 113 3.63 1.15 12.38
C ASP A 113 3.25 -0.33 12.22
N LEU A 114 3.84 -1.06 11.26
CA LEU A 114 3.71 -2.51 11.14
C LEU A 114 4.28 -3.29 12.34
N ASN A 115 5.01 -2.62 13.24
CA ASN A 115 5.47 -3.19 14.51
C ASN A 115 4.41 -3.07 15.63
N LYS A 116 3.20 -2.61 15.30
CA LYS A 116 2.10 -2.36 16.25
C LYS A 116 0.85 -3.16 15.89
N ILE A 117 1.00 -4.28 15.20
CA ILE A 117 -0.10 -5.12 14.73
C ILE A 117 -0.60 -5.98 15.89
N TRP A 118 -1.92 -6.12 16.00
CA TRP A 118 -2.53 -6.99 17.01
C TRP A 118 -3.98 -7.33 16.64
N PHE A 119 -4.48 -8.42 17.21
CA PHE A 119 -5.91 -8.68 17.33
C PHE A 119 -6.22 -9.01 18.80
N ALA A 120 -7.50 -8.96 19.16
CA ALA A 120 -7.95 -9.30 20.50
C ALA A 120 -9.11 -10.29 20.44
N LEU A 121 -9.12 -11.21 21.39
CA LEU A 121 -10.22 -12.15 21.61
C LEU A 121 -10.70 -12.03 23.06
N PRO A 122 -11.98 -12.30 23.34
CA PRO A 122 -12.44 -12.57 24.70
C PRO A 122 -11.55 -13.61 25.40
N GLU A 123 -11.36 -13.47 26.71
CA GLU A 123 -10.47 -14.35 27.49
C GLU A 123 -10.89 -15.84 27.46
N ASP A 124 -12.17 -16.12 27.18
CA ASP A 124 -12.74 -17.46 27.05
C ASP A 124 -12.69 -18.04 25.62
N GLU A 125 -12.19 -17.28 24.63
CA GLU A 125 -12.02 -17.76 23.26
C GLU A 125 -10.62 -18.34 23.02
N ILE A 126 -10.58 -19.54 22.42
CA ILE A 126 -9.32 -20.19 22.03
C ILE A 126 -8.74 -19.47 20.80
N PRO A 127 -7.50 -18.96 20.85
CA PRO A 127 -6.88 -18.31 19.70
C PRO A 127 -6.64 -19.30 18.55
N PRO A 128 -6.70 -18.85 17.29
CA PRO A 128 -6.29 -19.67 16.16
C PRO A 128 -4.80 -19.99 16.27
N SER A 129 -4.40 -21.24 15.99
CA SER A 129 -2.99 -21.64 16.05
C SER A 129 -2.09 -20.81 15.14
N TRP A 130 -2.62 -20.39 13.98
CA TRP A 130 -1.88 -19.63 12.98
C TRP A 130 -2.69 -18.46 12.43
N VAL A 131 -2.01 -17.35 12.22
CA VAL A 131 -2.55 -16.15 11.55
C VAL A 131 -1.61 -15.69 10.44
N TYR A 132 -2.15 -14.92 9.49
CA TYR A 132 -1.37 -14.19 8.51
C TYR A 132 -1.95 -12.78 8.33
N ILE A 133 -1.18 -11.91 7.69
CA ILE A 133 -1.66 -10.59 7.28
C ILE A 133 -1.73 -10.42 5.76
N GLU A 134 -2.65 -9.57 5.32
CA GLU A 134 -2.66 -9.01 3.97
C GLU A 134 -2.46 -7.49 4.07
N LEU A 135 -1.41 -7.00 3.42
CA LEU A 135 -1.25 -5.58 3.10
C LEU A 135 -1.96 -5.34 1.78
N ASN A 136 -3.07 -4.62 1.80
CA ASN A 136 -3.84 -4.26 0.62
C ASN A 136 -3.52 -2.83 0.22
N ASP A 137 -2.71 -2.65 -0.83
CA ASP A 137 -2.53 -1.35 -1.49
C ASP A 137 -3.78 -1.03 -2.29
N ARG A 138 -4.63 -0.18 -1.72
CA ARG A 138 -5.95 0.13 -2.25
C ARG A 138 -5.92 0.96 -3.52
N GLN A 139 -4.80 1.61 -3.82
CA GLN A 139 -4.67 2.42 -5.03
C GLN A 139 -4.40 1.54 -6.25
N THR A 140 -3.60 0.47 -6.08
CA THR A 140 -3.24 -0.45 -7.17
C THR A 140 -4.00 -1.77 -7.12
N SER A 141 -4.77 -2.01 -6.05
CA SER A 141 -5.38 -3.30 -5.72
C SER A 141 -4.38 -4.45 -5.55
N THR A 142 -3.11 -4.13 -5.25
CA THR A 142 -2.07 -5.13 -5.00
C THR A 142 -2.16 -5.63 -3.57
N LYS A 143 -2.06 -6.95 -3.38
CA LYS A 143 -2.03 -7.59 -2.07
C LYS A 143 -0.69 -8.26 -1.80
N TYR A 144 -0.13 -8.02 -0.62
CA TYR A 144 1.05 -8.71 -0.11
C TYR A 144 0.64 -9.58 1.07
N LYS A 145 0.79 -10.89 0.93
CA LYS A 145 0.38 -11.88 1.94
C LYS A 145 1.59 -12.38 2.71
N SER A 146 1.51 -12.42 4.04
CA SER A 146 2.62 -12.91 4.85
C SER A 146 2.75 -14.44 4.86
N ASN A 147 3.83 -14.93 5.48
CA ASN A 147 3.85 -16.27 6.06
C ASN A 147 2.72 -16.45 7.09
N LEU A 148 2.42 -17.71 7.42
CA LEU A 148 1.69 -18.04 8.64
C LEU A 148 2.63 -17.83 9.84
N ALA A 149 2.13 -17.13 10.85
CA ALA A 149 2.79 -16.94 12.13
C ALA A 149 1.98 -17.67 13.21
N GLU A 150 2.68 -18.39 14.09
CA GLU A 150 2.04 -19.07 15.22
C GLU A 150 1.57 -18.03 16.24
N THR A 151 0.35 -18.18 16.75
CA THR A 151 -0.24 -17.21 17.69
C THR A 151 0.19 -17.46 19.13
N THR A 152 0.67 -18.66 19.42
CA THR A 152 1.09 -19.11 20.75
C THR A 152 2.27 -20.05 20.57
N GLN A 153 3.42 -19.75 21.19
CA GLN A 153 4.50 -20.72 21.34
C GLN A 153 4.27 -21.59 22.58
#